data_AF-A3ZP71-F1
#
_entry.id   AF-A3ZP71-F1
#
_cell.length_a   1.000
_cell.length_b   1.000
_cell.length_c   1.000
_cell.angle_alpha   90.00
_cell.angle_beta   90.00
_cell.angle_gamma   90.00
#
_symmetry.space_group_name_H-M   'P 1'
#
loop_
_entity.id
_entity.type
_entity.pdbx_description
1 polymer ?
#
loop_
_entity_poly.entity_id
_entity_poly.type
_entity_poly.pdbx_seq_one_letter_code
_entity_poly.pdbx_strand_id
1 'polypeptide(L)'
;MAGDGAAKIHEVQYESLVESQEAESRRLIEFCGLTWDDACLQFNQSERTVQTPSKWQVRRPVYQSSIGAWRRYEKHLGPLFEILS
;
A
#
# COMPACT_ATOMS: atom_id res chain seq x y z
N MET A 1 -20.29 20.66 22.70
CA MET A 1 -19.44 19.97 23.68
C MET A 1 -18.16 19.58 22.96
N ALA A 2 -17.02 20.03 23.48
CA ALA A 2 -15.71 19.89 22.84
C ALA A 2 -15.27 18.42 22.79
N GLY A 3 -14.81 17.98 21.62
CA GLY A 3 -14.13 16.71 21.42
C GLY A 3 -12.82 16.99 20.71
N ASP A 4 -11.73 16.65 21.39
CA ASP A 4 -10.33 16.82 21.03
C ASP A 4 -10.05 16.41 19.57
N GLY A 5 -9.75 17.37 18.70
CA GLY A 5 -9.68 17.21 17.24
C GLY A 5 -8.35 16.63 16.75
N ALA A 6 -7.75 15.68 17.46
CA ALA A 6 -6.60 14.97 16.95
C ALA A 6 -7.04 14.10 15.76
N ALA A 7 -6.54 14.41 14.56
CA ALA A 7 -6.77 13.58 13.38
C ALA A 7 -6.32 12.14 13.69
N LYS A 8 -7.25 11.18 13.61
CA LYS A 8 -6.92 9.77 13.76
C LYS A 8 -6.15 9.33 12.52
N ILE A 9 -5.02 8.66 12.72
CA ILE A 9 -4.19 8.11 11.64
C ILE A 9 -4.41 6.60 11.59
N HIS A 10 -4.58 6.06 10.38
CA HIS A 10 -4.57 4.62 10.13
C HIS A 10 -3.30 4.27 9.37
N GLU A 11 -2.52 3.37 9.95
CA GLU A 11 -1.29 2.88 9.34
C GLU A 11 -1.55 1.58 8.60
N VAL A 12 -1.08 1.50 7.35
CA VAL A 12 -1.20 0.31 6.51
C VAL A 12 0.20 -0.18 6.18
N GLN A 13 0.54 -1.39 6.64
CA GLN A 13 1.79 -2.04 6.25
C GLN A 13 1.67 -2.54 4.82
N TYR A 14 2.63 -2.18 3.97
CA TYR A 14 2.61 -2.50 2.55
C TYR A 14 2.61 -4.02 2.32
N GLU A 15 3.42 -4.75 3.06
CA GLU A 15 3.54 -6.20 2.99
C GLU A 15 2.20 -6.87 3.29
N SER A 16 1.52 -6.47 4.36
CA SER A 16 0.20 -6.98 4.73
C SER A 16 -0.85 -6.67 3.66
N LEU A 17 -0.83 -5.47 3.08
CA LEU A 17 -1.73 -5.09 1.98
C LEU A 17 -1.53 -5.95 0.74
N VAL A 18 -0.27 -6.25 0.41
CA VAL A 18 0.05 -7.06 -0.76
C VAL A 18 -0.24 -8.54 -0.53
N GLU A 19 -0.10 -9.04 0.70
CA GLU A 19 -0.48 -10.40 1.09
C GLU A 19 -2.00 -10.59 1.17
N SER A 20 -2.75 -9.58 1.65
CA SER A 20 -4.19 -9.64 1.82
C SER A 20 -4.87 -8.31 1.51
N GLN A 21 -5.02 -8.03 0.21
CA GLN A 21 -5.64 -6.78 -0.27
C GLN A 21 -7.03 -6.55 0.33
N GLU A 22 -7.89 -7.57 0.33
CA GLU A 22 -9.28 -7.41 0.79
C GLU A 22 -9.36 -7.09 2.28
N ALA A 23 -8.63 -7.83 3.12
CA ALA A 23 -8.69 -7.63 4.58
C ALA A 23 -8.19 -6.23 4.98
N GLU A 24 -7.10 -5.77 4.36
CA GLU A 24 -6.56 -4.43 4.63
C GLU A 24 -7.45 -3.33 4.03
N SER A 25 -7.97 -3.52 2.81
CA SER A 25 -8.88 -2.54 2.18
C SER A 25 -10.18 -2.39 2.98
N ARG A 26 -10.77 -3.48 3.48
CA ARG A 26 -11.97 -3.42 4.33
C ARG A 26 -11.71 -2.64 5.61
N ARG A 27 -10.59 -2.91 6.30
CA ARG A 27 -10.19 -2.16 7.50
C ARG A 27 -10.01 -0.67 7.23
N LEU A 28 -9.39 -0.32 6.09
CA LEU A 28 -9.22 1.07 5.68
C LEU A 28 -10.57 1.77 5.44
N ILE A 29 -11.47 1.11 4.71
CA ILE A 29 -12.81 1.64 4.40
C ILE A 29 -13.65 1.82 5.69
N GLU A 30 -13.60 0.84 6.58
CA GLU A 30 -14.25 0.90 7.90
C GLU A 30 -13.68 2.03 8.77
N PHE A 31 -12.35 2.18 8.80
CA PHE A 31 -11.69 3.28 9.52
C PHE A 31 -12.14 4.66 9.01
N CYS A 32 -12.36 4.79 7.70
CA CYS A 32 -12.89 6.01 7.09
C CYS A 32 -14.38 6.22 7.35
N GLY A 33 -15.09 5.26 7.96
CA GLY A 33 -16.53 5.30 8.17
C GLY A 33 -17.34 5.19 6.87
N LEU A 34 -16.77 4.55 5.84
CA LEU A 34 -17.38 4.41 4.52
C LEU A 34 -18.00 3.02 4.34
N THR A 35 -18.98 2.92 3.45
CA THR A 35 -19.55 1.63 3.05
C THR A 35 -18.61 0.91 2.09
N TRP A 36 -18.50 -0.42 2.25
CA TRP A 36 -17.70 -1.26 1.36
C TRP A 36 -18.27 -1.33 -0.07
N ASP A 37 -17.36 -1.35 -1.05
CA ASP A 37 -17.64 -1.59 -2.47
C ASP A 37 -16.55 -2.54 -3.03
N ASP A 38 -16.95 -3.61 -3.72
CA ASP A 38 -16.03 -4.57 -4.34
C ASP A 38 -15.13 -3.94 -5.41
N ALA A 39 -15.50 -2.76 -5.94
CA ALA A 39 -14.65 -1.96 -6.81
C ALA A 39 -13.30 -1.59 -6.16
N CYS A 40 -13.21 -1.58 -4.82
CA CYS A 40 -11.94 -1.40 -4.10
C CYS A 40 -10.92 -2.50 -4.42
N LEU A 41 -11.37 -3.71 -4.75
CA LEU A 41 -10.50 -4.81 -5.17
C LEU A 41 -10.03 -4.68 -6.62
N GLN A 42 -10.81 -3.98 -7.43
CA GLN A 42 -10.65 -3.82 -8.88
C GLN A 42 -10.16 -2.41 -9.26
N PHE A 43 -9.40 -1.76 -8.37
CA PHE A 43 -8.91 -0.39 -8.56
C PHE A 43 -8.18 -0.16 -9.89
N ASN A 44 -7.53 -1.20 -10.42
CA ASN A 44 -6.79 -1.17 -11.68
C ASN A 44 -7.69 -1.00 -12.92
N GLN A 45 -9.01 -1.24 -12.79
CA GLN A 45 -10.00 -1.04 -13.84
C GLN A 45 -10.52 0.40 -13.92
N SER A 46 -10.15 1.27 -12.96
CA SER A 46 -10.57 2.67 -12.97
C SER A 46 -10.08 3.39 -14.24
N GLU A 47 -10.99 4.08 -14.93
CA GLU A 47 -10.68 4.89 -16.12
C GLU A 47 -9.94 6.19 -15.77
N ARG A 48 -9.82 6.53 -14.49
CA ARG A 48 -9.18 7.76 -14.03
C ARG A 48 -7.74 7.87 -14.57
N THR A 49 -7.40 9.06 -15.03
CA THR A 49 -6.04 9.34 -15.49
C THR A 49 -5.09 9.44 -14.29
N VAL A 50 -4.03 8.63 -14.31
CA VAL A 50 -2.94 8.65 -13.33
C VAL A 50 -1.74 9.35 -13.96
N GLN A 51 -1.27 10.44 -13.34
CA GLN A 51 -0.19 11.29 -13.84
C GLN A 51 1.09 11.18 -13.00
N THR A 52 1.30 10.03 -12.34
CA THR A 52 2.48 9.77 -11.50
C THR A 52 3.49 8.89 -12.25
N PRO A 53 4.77 8.92 -11.87
CA PRO A 53 5.78 7.98 -12.41
C PRO A 53 5.39 6.50 -12.23
N SER A 54 4.60 6.19 -11.20
CA SER A 54 4.08 4.86 -10.90
C SER A 54 2.85 4.45 -11.73
N LYS A 55 2.44 5.23 -12.75
CA LYS A 55 1.23 5.00 -13.57
C LYS A 55 1.06 3.55 -14.02
N TRP A 56 2.12 2.94 -14.54
CA TRP A 56 2.07 1.57 -15.04
C TRP A 56 1.94 0.52 -13.93
N GLN A 57 2.46 0.81 -12.74
CA GLN A 57 2.36 -0.08 -11.57
C GLN A 57 0.95 -0.06 -10.99
N VAL A 58 0.36 1.14 -10.82
CA VAL A 58 -0.99 1.33 -10.27
C VAL A 58 -2.09 0.80 -11.20
N ARG A 59 -1.79 0.61 -12.49
CA ARG A 59 -2.72 0.02 -13.46
C ARG A 59 -2.72 -1.51 -13.49
N ARG A 60 -2.01 -2.16 -12.58
CA ARG A 60 -1.99 -3.62 -12.43
C ARG A 60 -2.74 -4.02 -11.15
N PRO A 61 -3.31 -5.23 -11.08
CA PRO A 61 -3.77 -5.80 -9.81
C PRO A 61 -2.64 -5.83 -8.78
N VAL A 62 -2.96 -5.96 -7.49
CA VAL A 62 -1.94 -6.14 -6.44
C VAL A 62 -1.01 -7.30 -6.79
N TYR A 63 0.29 -7.08 -6.65
CA TYR A 63 1.32 -8.07 -6.98
C TYR A 63 2.47 -8.07 -5.98
N GLN A 64 3.01 -9.25 -5.71
CA GLN A 64 4.07 -9.47 -4.70
C GLN A 64 5.50 -9.22 -5.20
N SER A 65 5.70 -9.04 -6.51
CA SER A 65 7.05 -8.99 -7.09
C SER A 65 7.93 -7.80 -6.66
N SER A 66 7.34 -6.78 -6.02
CA SER A 66 8.10 -5.68 -5.40
C SER A 66 8.73 -6.07 -4.06
N ILE A 67 8.16 -7.04 -3.35
CA ILE A 67 8.67 -7.51 -2.06
C ILE A 67 10.02 -8.17 -2.29
N GLY A 68 11.05 -7.73 -1.57
CA GLY A 68 12.40 -8.25 -1.70
C GLY A 68 13.10 -7.90 -3.02
N ALA A 69 12.58 -6.97 -3.83
CA ALA A 69 13.22 -6.56 -5.08
C ALA A 69 14.65 -6.00 -4.85
N TRP A 70 14.92 -5.46 -3.67
CA TRP A 70 16.26 -5.01 -3.24
C TRP A 70 17.29 -6.14 -3.23
N ARG A 71 16.88 -7.41 -3.04
CA ARG A 71 17.80 -8.56 -2.97
C ARG A 71 18.60 -8.75 -4.25
N ARG A 72 18.08 -8.28 -5.40
CA ARG A 72 18.83 -8.26 -6.68
C ARG A 72 20.11 -7.44 -6.60
N TYR A 73 20.16 -6.48 -5.67
CA TYR A 73 21.27 -5.57 -5.44
C TYR A 73 22.01 -5.89 -4.14
N GLU A 74 21.68 -6.99 -3.45
CA GLU A 74 22.26 -7.38 -2.17
C GLU A 74 23.80 -7.34 -2.17
N LYS A 75 24.43 -7.84 -3.24
CA LYS A 75 25.88 -7.82 -3.44
C LYS A 75 26.51 -6.41 -3.46
N HIS A 76 25.72 -5.37 -3.66
CA HIS A 76 26.14 -3.96 -3.68
C HIS A 76 25.83 -3.22 -2.38
N LEU A 77 25.10 -3.84 -1.45
CA LEU A 77 24.62 -3.22 -0.22
C LEU A 77 25.44 -3.61 1.02
N GLY A 78 26.55 -4.34 0.84
CA GLY A 78 27.41 -4.81 1.94
C GLY A 78 27.75 -3.71 2.97
N PRO A 79 28.33 -2.57 2.56
CA PRO A 79 28.64 -1.48 3.51
C PRO A 79 27.42 -0.90 4.21
N LEU A 80 26.23 -0.95 3.59
CA LEU A 80 24.99 -0.47 4.20
C LEU A 80 24.52 -1.40 5.31
N PHE A 81 24.62 -2.73 5.13
CA PHE A 81 24.22 -3.69 6.16
C PHE A 81 25.08 -3.57 7.42
N GLU A 82 26.39 -3.37 7.27
CA GLU A 82 27.32 -3.19 8.40
C GLU A 82 27.03 -1.92 9.23
N ILE A 83 26.39 -0.92 8.65
CA ILE A 83 26.04 0.34 9.35
C ILE A 83 24.66 0.22 10.04
N LEU A 84 23.79 -0.65 9.54
CA LEU A 84 22.42 -0.84 10.04
C LEU A 84 22.28 -1.96 11.07
N SER A 85 23.34 -2.78 11.25
CA SER A 85 23.46 -3.82 12.28
C SER A 85 23.92 -3.26 13.63
#